data_AF-A0A3D1SPX0-F1
#
_entry.id   AF-A0A3D1SPX0-F1
#
_cell.length_a   1.000
_cell.length_b   1.000
_cell.length_c   1.000
_cell.angle_alpha   90.00
_cell.angle_beta   90.00
_cell.angle_gamma   90.00
#
_symmetry.space_group_name_H-M   'P 1'
#
loop_
_entity.id
_entity.type
_entity.pdbx_description
1 polymer ?
#
loop_
_entity_poly.entity_id
_entity_poly.type
_entity_poly.pdbx_seq_one_letter_code
_entity_poly.pdbx_strand_id
1 'polypeptide(L)' 'FEIPDLIRTKINLLPPEIEEIRIVEIVGLDLQADGGTHVNHTKEVGRIRITKTENKGKINKRLEIMLTE' A
#
# COMPACT_ATOMS: atom_id res chain seq x y z
N PHE A 1 -4.89 16.84 -6.16
CA PHE A 1 -3.78 15.87 -6.31
C PHE A 1 -3.71 15.46 -7.78
N GLU A 2 -2.62 15.79 -8.47
CA GLU A 2 -2.50 15.67 -9.94
C GLU A 2 -2.10 14.27 -10.45
N ILE A 3 -1.80 13.32 -9.55
CA ILE A 3 -1.38 11.96 -9.92
C ILE A 3 -2.55 11.00 -9.65
N PRO A 4 -3.22 10.48 -10.69
CA PRO A 4 -4.22 9.41 -10.54
C PRO A 4 -3.60 8.19 -9.83
N ASP A 5 -4.39 7.48 -9.02
CA ASP A 5 -4.01 6.25 -8.29
C ASP A 5 -3.03 6.38 -7.11
N LEU A 6 -2.50 7.58 -6.84
CA LEU A 6 -1.63 7.85 -5.69
C LEU A 6 -2.32 7.59 -4.33
N ILE A 7 -3.62 7.87 -4.28
CA ILE A 7 -4.47 7.65 -3.12
C ILE A 7 -5.41 6.50 -3.47
N ARG A 8 -5.12 5.30 -2.93
CA ARG A 8 -5.93 4.09 -3.17
C ARG A 8 -7.21 4.05 -2.34
N THR A 9 -7.31 4.88 -1.31
CA THR A 9 -8.55 5.12 -0.56
C THR A 9 -9.41 6.15 -1.29
N LYS A 10 -10.71 6.20 -0.99
CA LYS A 10 -11.53 7.29 -1.55
C LYS A 10 -10.94 8.63 -1.05
N ILE A 11 -10.57 9.51 -1.97
CA ILE A 11 -9.93 10.81 -1.69
C ILE A 11 -10.72 11.64 -0.67
N ASN A 12 -12.04 11.43 -0.59
CA ASN A 12 -12.94 12.08 0.37
C ASN A 12 -12.71 11.69 1.85
N LEU A 13 -11.73 10.82 2.15
CA LEU A 13 -11.37 10.41 3.51
C LEU A 13 -10.22 11.21 4.12
N LEU A 14 -9.51 12.03 3.34
CA LEU A 14 -8.46 12.89 3.86
C LEU A 14 -9.07 14.15 4.50
N PRO A 15 -8.73 14.47 5.76
CA PRO A 15 -9.11 15.74 6.36
C PRO A 15 -8.68 16.94 5.49
N PRO A 16 -9.54 17.96 5.33
CA PRO A 16 -9.25 19.11 4.46
C PRO A 16 -8.07 19.95 4.95
N GLU A 17 -7.67 19.82 6.21
CA GLU A 17 -6.55 20.53 6.83
C GLU A 17 -5.17 19.94 6.45
N ILE A 18 -5.13 18.81 5.73
CA ILE A 18 -3.87 18.21 5.27
C ILE A 18 -3.34 18.98 4.06
N GLU A 19 -2.36 19.83 4.31
CA GLU A 19 -1.67 20.61 3.26
C GLU A 19 -0.55 19.81 2.58
N GLU A 20 0.11 18.91 3.32
CA GLU A 20 1.22 18.09 2.84
C GLU A 20 0.90 16.60 2.98
N ILE A 21 1.21 15.83 1.94
CA ILE A 21 1.06 14.37 1.95
C ILE A 21 2.43 13.73 1.74
N ARG A 22 2.80 12.85 2.68
CA ARG A 22 3.98 12.01 2.51
C ARG A 22 3.71 10.92 1.49
N ILE A 23 4.63 10.80 0.53
CA ILE A 23 4.61 9.76 -0.49
C ILE A 23 5.73 8.75 -0.21
N VAL A 24 5.41 7.47 -0.39
CA VAL A 24 6.36 6.35 -0.38
C VAL A 24 6.43 5.79 -1.79
N GLU A 25 7.63 5.71 -2.34
CA GLU A 25 7.91 5.15 -3.66
C GLU A 25 8.72 3.86 -3.52
N ILE A 26 8.25 2.80 -4.18
CA ILE A 26 9.09 1.67 -4.56
C ILE A 26 9.49 1.91 -6.01
N VAL A 27 10.72 2.36 -6.22
CA VAL A 27 11.21 2.86 -7.52
C VAL A 27 10.96 1.85 -8.64
N GLY A 28 10.28 2.31 -9.68
CA GLY A 28 9.93 1.50 -10.86
C GLY A 28 8.80 0.48 -10.65
N LEU A 29 8.15 0.47 -9.49
CA LEU A 29 7.04 -0.42 -9.17
C LEU A 29 5.77 0.30 -8.72
N ASP A 30 5.86 1.14 -7.68
CA ASP A 30 4.67 1.70 -7.03
C ASP A 30 4.95 3.06 -6.37
N LEU A 31 3.93 3.91 -6.30
CA LEU A 31 3.97 5.25 -5.71
C LEU A 31 2.68 5.49 -4.92
N GLN A 32 2.77 5.72 -3.61
CA GLN A 32 1.61 5.78 -2.73
C GLN A 32 1.67 6.89 -1.67
N ALA A 33 0.53 7.50 -1.37
CA ALA A 33 0.37 8.31 -0.16
C ALA A 33 0.28 7.42 1.10
N ASP A 34 1.27 7.52 1.99
CA ASP A 34 1.34 6.70 3.21
C ASP A 34 2.09 7.40 4.36
N GLY A 35 1.49 7.36 5.56
CA GLY A 35 2.05 7.88 6.81
C GLY A 35 2.76 6.84 7.69
N GLY A 36 2.77 5.56 7.33
CA GLY A 36 3.36 4.47 8.12
C GLY A 36 4.89 4.46 8.16
N THR A 37 5.48 3.74 9.11
CA THR A 37 6.94 3.50 9.15
C THR A 37 7.32 2.39 8.18
N HIS A 38 8.27 2.66 7.29
CA HIS A 38 8.74 1.73 6.26
C HIS A 38 10.22 1.38 6.46
N VAL A 39 10.62 0.21 5.99
CA VAL A 39 12.03 -0.16 5.82
C VAL A 39 12.66 0.66 4.69
N ASN A 40 13.99 0.73 4.64
CA ASN A 40 14.68 1.52 3.62
C ASN A 40 14.76 0.79 2.27
N HIS A 41 14.69 -0.54 2.25
CA HIS A 41 14.77 -1.35 1.03
C HIS A 41 13.91 -2.61 1.13
N THR A 42 13.27 -2.99 0.01
CA THR A 42 12.46 -4.22 -0.13
C THR A 42 13.15 -5.51 0.34
N LYS A 43 14.48 -5.61 0.27
CA LYS A 43 15.25 -6.78 0.72
C LYS A 43 15.18 -7.00 2.23
N GLU A 44 14.90 -5.95 3.01
CA GLU A 44 14.77 -6.02 4.46
C GLU A 44 13.48 -6.70 4.90
N VAL A 45 12.48 -6.79 4.01
CA VAL A 45 11.21 -7.50 4.26
C VAL A 45 11.40 -9.03 4.27
N GLY A 46 12.40 -9.53 3.54
CA GLY A 46 12.62 -10.98 3.37
C GLY A 46 11.71 -11.61 2.32
N ARG A 47 11.50 -12.93 2.41
CA ARG A 47 10.60 -13.65 1.50
C ARG A 47 9.15 -13.52 1.95
N ILE A 48 8.23 -13.60 1.00
CA ILE A 48 6.78 -13.55 1.27
C ILE A 48 6.13 -14.84 0.80
N ARG A 49 5.28 -15.43 1.64
CA ARG A 49 4.43 -16.57 1.30
C ARG A 49 2.96 -16.21 1.47
N ILE A 50 2.15 -16.54 0.47
CA ILE A 50 0.69 -16.49 0.58
C ILE A 50 0.23 -17.68 1.40
N THR A 51 -0.43 -17.43 2.52
CA THR A 51 -0.93 -18.47 3.44
C THR A 51 -2.38 -18.83 3.15
N LYS A 52 -3.18 -17.86 2.69
CA LYS A 52 -4.60 -18.06 2.37
C LYS A 52 -5.08 -17.06 1.33
N THR A 53 -6.02 -17.51 0.49
CA THR A 53 -6.76 -16.66 -0.44
C THR A 53 -8.25 -16.84 -0.19
N GLU A 54 -8.96 -15.73 0.00
CA GLU A 54 -10.40 -15.72 0.24
C GLU A 54 -11.10 -14.80 -0.76
N ASN A 55 -12.22 -15.26 -1.33
CA ASN A 55 -13.08 -14.44 -2.18
C ASN A 55 -14.07 -13.65 -1.28
N LYS A 56 -14.04 -12.32 -1.32
CA LYS A 56 -14.94 -11.43 -0.56
C LYS A 56 -16.02 -10.79 -1.45
N GLY A 57 -16.36 -11.43 -2.56
CA GLY A 57 -17.34 -10.97 -3.55
C GLY A 57 -16.72 -10.73 -4.92
N LYS A 58 -17.55 -10.26 -5.87
CA LYS A 58 -17.18 -10.15 -7.29
C LYS A 58 -15.91 -9.32 -7.55
N ILE A 59 -15.67 -8.28 -6.76
CA ILE A 59 -14.58 -7.31 -6.96
C ILE A 59 -13.41 -7.56 -5.98
N ASN A 60 -13.69 -8.07 -4.78
CA ASN A 60 -12.72 -8.11 -3.69
C ASN A 60 -12.15 -9.52 -3.49
N LYS A 61 -10.82 -9.65 -3.55
CA LYS A 61 -10.08 -10.82 -3.07
C LYS A 61 -9.24 -10.41 -1.86
N ARG A 62 -9.19 -11.26 -0.85
CA ARG A 62 -8.32 -11.10 0.33
C ARG A 62 -7.20 -12.12 0.26
N LEU A 63 -5.97 -11.64 0.40
CA LEU A 63 -4.79 -12.45 0.56
C LEU A 63 -4.30 -12.30 2.00
N GLU A 64 -4.02 -13.43 2.64
CA GLU A 64 -3.24 -13.47 3.88
C GLU A 64 -1.81 -13.86 3.51
N ILE A 65 -0.83 -13.10 4.00
CA ILE A 65 0.58 -13.29 3.70
C ILE A 65 1.39 -13.41 4.99
N MET A 66 2.54 -14.07 4.89
CA MET A 66 3.52 -14.24 5.96
C MET A 66 4.92 -13.92 5.43
N LEU A 67 5.74 -13.30 6.28
CA LEU A 67 7.17 -13.15 6.02
C LEU A 67 7.90 -14.43 6.41
N THR A 68 8.80 -14.89 5.57
CA THR A 68 9.62 -16.08 5.80
C THR A 68 11.10 -15.73 5.62
N GLU A 69 11.96 -16.60 6.14
CA GLU A 69 13.42 -16.53 5.92
C GLU A 69 13.81 -16.63 4.43
#